data_AF-D0NJT6-F1
#
_entry.id   AF-D0NJT6-F1
#
_cell.length_a   1.000
_cell.length_b   1.000
_cell.length_c   1.000
_cell.angle_alpha   90.00
_cell.angle_beta   90.00
_cell.angle_gamma   90.00
#
_symmetry.space_group_name_H-M   'P 1'
#
loop_
_entity.id
_entity.type
_entity.pdbx_description
1 polymer ?
#
loop_
_entity_poly.entity_id
_entity_poly.type
_entity_poly.pdbx_seq_one_letter_code
_entity_poly.pdbx_strand_id
1 'polypeptide(L)'
;MVGQRTYARRRNVLDEADVTTIESILSRWDEDFPNTGEITTTAVWMDIVKCTAESSTCLTPASPSITSISDWHYINLPLHINGDKWEDKDTDLTLRSTQSRVSARPSLSDGGGNSETFTSPCVFSNPHAVWDAAGGLYSLNKWSLNIDSFRPTLENASELIALLPSVQDNITFSQYVNVTYNELNTALVTNQVLREVALETYNFANTIVYSNLDLNATSSGTYPCPSASYLAMVGEISQKRIAIAGSRLAVVLKHFAAQLRVLGLHVAN
;
A
#
# COMPACT_ATOMS: atom_id res chain seq x y z
N MET A 1 2.52 7.50 4.49
CA MET A 1 1.35 8.20 5.07
C MET A 1 0.01 7.73 4.45
N VAL A 2 -0.05 7.44 3.15
CA VAL A 2 -1.17 6.73 2.48
C VAL A 2 -1.56 5.43 3.21
N GLY A 3 -0.56 4.63 3.60
CA GLY A 3 -0.73 3.49 4.50
C GLY A 3 -1.43 3.90 5.80
N GLN A 4 -0.86 4.79 6.61
CA GLN A 4 -1.39 5.20 7.92
C GLN A 4 -2.86 5.68 7.92
N ARG A 5 -3.31 6.42 6.89
CA ARG A 5 -4.73 6.81 6.80
C ARG A 5 -5.67 5.67 6.44
N THR A 6 -5.18 4.70 5.65
CA THR A 6 -5.90 3.43 5.42
C THR A 6 -6.16 2.71 6.75
N TYR A 7 -5.28 2.87 7.74
CA TYR A 7 -5.41 2.26 9.07
C TYR A 7 -6.20 3.12 10.07
N ALA A 8 -6.11 4.44 10.01
CA ALA A 8 -6.88 5.30 10.91
C ALA A 8 -8.39 5.26 10.66
N ARG A 9 -8.80 5.00 9.41
CA ARG A 9 -10.19 4.59 9.12
C ARG A 9 -10.61 3.34 9.89
N ARG A 10 -9.69 2.40 10.15
CA ARG A 10 -10.02 1.07 10.71
C ARG A 10 -10.49 1.15 12.14
N ARG A 11 -9.94 2.06 12.94
CA ARG A 11 -10.43 2.32 14.30
C ARG A 11 -11.93 2.66 14.30
N ASN A 12 -12.43 3.28 13.23
CA ASN A 12 -13.82 3.70 13.10
C ASN A 12 -14.73 2.66 12.40
N VAL A 13 -14.19 1.51 11.96
CA VAL A 13 -14.98 0.43 11.32
C VAL A 13 -14.78 -0.96 11.96
N LEU A 14 -13.81 -1.09 12.87
CA LEU A 14 -13.61 -2.27 13.71
C LEU A 14 -14.30 -2.07 15.06
N ASP A 15 -14.77 -3.16 15.65
CA ASP A 15 -15.27 -3.13 17.02
C ASP A 15 -14.12 -2.84 18.00
N GLU A 16 -14.41 -2.13 19.09
CA GLU A 16 -13.41 -1.75 20.09
C GLU A 16 -12.64 -2.95 20.63
N ALA A 17 -13.33 -4.08 20.87
CA ALA A 17 -12.70 -5.31 21.33
C ALA A 17 -11.68 -5.88 20.33
N ASP A 18 -11.92 -5.74 19.02
CA ASP A 18 -10.97 -6.16 17.98
C ASP A 18 -9.76 -5.25 17.94
N VAL A 19 -9.97 -3.94 18.05
CA VAL A 19 -8.90 -2.95 18.15
C VAL A 19 -8.01 -3.25 19.35
N THR A 20 -8.58 -3.38 20.56
CA THR A 20 -7.82 -3.71 21.77
C THR A 20 -7.06 -5.02 21.64
N THR A 21 -7.66 -6.05 21.04
CA THR A 21 -7.00 -7.35 20.84
C THR A 21 -5.75 -7.20 19.98
N ILE A 22 -5.87 -6.52 18.84
CA ILE A 22 -4.76 -6.34 17.89
C ILE A 22 -3.67 -5.43 18.50
N GLU A 23 -4.06 -4.32 19.11
CA GLU A 23 -3.11 -3.38 19.71
C GLU A 23 -2.34 -3.99 20.88
N SER A 24 -2.92 -4.95 21.62
CA SER A 24 -2.20 -5.72 22.66
C SER A 24 -1.01 -6.55 22.13
N ILE A 25 -1.01 -6.85 20.82
CA ILE A 25 0.09 -7.54 20.14
C ILE A 25 1.06 -6.52 19.57
N LEU A 26 0.54 -5.49 18.90
CA LEU A 26 1.36 -4.48 18.24
C LEU A 26 2.21 -3.69 19.25
N SER A 27 1.65 -3.35 20.41
CA SER A 27 2.37 -2.60 21.46
C SER A 27 3.60 -3.31 22.03
N ARG A 28 3.72 -4.62 21.82
CA ARG A 28 4.94 -5.38 22.19
C ARG A 28 6.18 -4.91 21.44
N TRP A 29 6.00 -4.22 20.31
CA TRP A 29 7.08 -3.69 19.50
C TRP A 29 7.41 -2.23 19.82
N ASP A 30 6.73 -1.58 20.77
CA ASP A 30 6.94 -0.15 21.04
C ASP A 30 8.34 0.15 21.62
N GLU A 31 9.00 -0.81 22.26
CA GLU A 31 10.38 -0.66 22.73
C GLU A 31 11.38 -0.56 21.56
N ASP A 32 11.22 -1.42 20.54
CA ASP A 32 12.11 -1.47 19.39
C ASP A 32 11.73 -0.43 18.32
N PHE A 33 10.42 -0.18 18.17
CA PHE A 33 9.82 0.66 17.13
C PHE A 33 8.77 1.58 17.76
N PRO A 34 9.19 2.66 18.42
CA PRO A 34 8.28 3.56 19.13
C PRO A 34 7.25 4.18 18.18
N ASN A 35 6.04 4.41 18.70
CA ASN A 35 4.89 4.91 17.96
C ASN A 35 4.40 3.96 16.85
N THR A 36 4.66 2.66 16.93
CA THR A 36 4.12 1.67 15.96
C THR A 36 3.19 0.62 16.57
N GLY A 37 2.88 0.74 17.86
CA GLY A 37 2.01 -0.17 18.61
C GLY A 37 0.50 0.01 18.43
N GLU A 38 0.04 1.02 17.69
CA GLU A 38 -1.38 1.23 17.40
C GLU A 38 -1.70 0.78 15.97
N ILE A 39 -2.94 0.35 15.71
CA ILE A 39 -3.36 -0.03 14.35
C ILE A 39 -3.08 1.12 13.38
N THR A 40 -3.34 2.37 13.77
CA THR A 40 -3.18 3.52 12.88
C THR A 40 -1.71 3.83 12.54
N THR A 41 -0.82 3.57 13.49
CA THR A 41 0.58 3.98 13.41
C THR A 41 1.51 2.85 12.95
N THR A 42 1.15 1.60 13.20
CA THR A 42 1.87 0.39 12.74
C THR A 42 2.02 0.30 11.23
N ALA A 43 1.21 1.06 10.47
CA ALA A 43 1.22 1.04 9.01
C ALA A 43 2.57 1.42 8.36
N VAL A 44 3.46 2.11 9.08
CA VAL A 44 4.83 2.41 8.60
C VAL A 44 5.87 1.41 9.10
N TRP A 45 5.50 0.51 10.01
CA TRP A 45 6.44 -0.41 10.65
C TRP A 45 7.16 -1.28 9.62
N MET A 46 6.44 -1.80 8.61
CA MET A 46 7.04 -2.62 7.54
C MET A 46 8.06 -1.84 6.68
N ASP A 47 7.89 -0.53 6.52
CA ASP A 47 8.87 0.32 5.84
C ASP A 47 10.07 0.67 6.73
N ILE A 48 9.89 0.66 8.04
CA ILE A 48 10.92 0.94 9.03
C ILE A 48 11.77 -0.30 9.31
N VAL A 49 11.18 -1.48 9.51
CA VAL A 49 11.90 -2.71 9.90
C VAL A 49 12.88 -3.20 8.82
N LYS A 50 12.70 -2.79 7.56
CA LYS A 50 13.65 -3.11 6.47
C LYS A 50 14.89 -2.20 6.45
N CYS A 51 14.91 -1.15 7.26
CA CYS A 51 16.03 -0.23 7.39
C CYS A 51 17.29 -0.91 7.92
N THR A 52 18.43 -0.67 7.27
CA THR A 52 19.75 -1.13 7.75
C THR A 52 20.63 0.02 8.27
N ALA A 53 20.34 1.25 7.86
CA ALA A 53 21.05 2.47 8.26
C ALA A 53 20.18 3.71 8.02
N GLU A 54 20.47 4.79 8.75
CA GLU A 54 19.80 6.08 8.53
C GLU A 54 20.10 6.65 7.14
N SER A 55 19.07 7.16 6.48
CA SER A 55 19.12 7.83 5.18
C SER A 55 17.95 8.80 5.01
N SER A 56 17.89 9.49 3.87
CA SER A 56 16.77 10.39 3.55
C SER A 56 15.40 9.69 3.47
N THR A 57 15.39 8.36 3.36
CA THR A 57 14.18 7.52 3.25
C THR A 57 14.09 6.49 4.37
N CYS A 58 14.97 6.55 5.36
CA CYS A 58 14.97 5.67 6.50
C CYS A 58 15.50 6.43 7.71
N LEU A 59 14.65 6.75 8.68
CA LEU A 59 15.03 7.64 9.78
C LEU A 59 15.37 6.91 11.08
N THR A 60 15.57 5.59 11.02
CA THR A 60 15.99 4.81 12.17
C THR A 60 16.87 3.63 11.75
N PRO A 61 17.99 3.37 12.44
CA PRO A 61 18.75 2.15 12.30
C PRO A 61 18.26 1.05 13.27
N ALA A 62 17.03 1.20 13.81
CA ALA A 62 16.47 0.27 14.80
C ALA A 62 16.54 -1.18 14.32
N SER A 63 16.88 -2.06 15.25
CA SER A 63 16.94 -3.50 15.02
C SER A 63 15.69 -4.17 15.60
N PRO A 64 15.25 -5.30 15.02
CA PRO A 64 15.87 -6.03 13.90
C PRO A 64 15.74 -5.33 12.55
N SER A 65 16.77 -5.48 11.71
CA SER A 65 16.72 -5.14 10.29
C SER A 65 16.38 -6.38 9.47
N ILE A 66 15.21 -6.39 8.84
CA ILE A 66 14.69 -7.54 8.07
C ILE A 66 14.56 -7.11 6.59
N THR A 67 15.69 -7.12 5.88
CA THR A 67 15.75 -6.66 4.49
C THR A 67 14.89 -7.48 3.52
N SER A 68 14.60 -8.74 3.84
CA SER A 68 13.73 -9.63 3.06
C SER A 68 12.28 -9.14 2.96
N ILE A 69 11.85 -8.26 3.87
CA ILE A 69 10.52 -7.64 3.81
C ILE A 69 10.40 -6.69 2.61
N SER A 70 11.50 -6.19 2.04
CA SER A 70 11.46 -5.30 0.87
C SER A 70 10.66 -5.90 -0.29
N ASP A 71 10.84 -7.20 -0.58
CA ASP A 71 10.16 -7.89 -1.68
C ASP A 71 8.67 -8.16 -1.42
N TRP A 72 8.18 -7.91 -0.20
CA TRP A 72 6.79 -8.12 0.18
C TRP A 72 5.93 -6.87 -0.09
N HIS A 73 6.56 -5.72 -0.36
CA HIS A 73 5.86 -4.43 -0.58
C HIS A 73 5.31 -4.26 -2.00
N TYR A 74 5.78 -5.08 -2.96
CA TYR A 74 5.46 -4.88 -4.37
C TYR A 74 5.33 -6.21 -5.12
N ILE A 75 4.71 -6.13 -6.29
CA ILE A 75 4.59 -7.24 -7.24
C ILE A 75 5.13 -6.72 -8.57
N ASN A 76 6.25 -7.26 -9.02
CA ASN A 76 6.74 -7.01 -10.37
C ASN A 76 5.88 -7.78 -11.37
N LEU A 77 5.23 -7.05 -12.26
CA LEU A 77 4.47 -7.59 -13.39
C LEU A 77 4.99 -6.94 -14.67
N PRO A 78 5.03 -7.69 -15.80
CA PRO A 78 5.40 -7.11 -17.07
C PRO A 78 4.43 -5.97 -17.41
N LEU A 79 4.97 -4.81 -17.69
CA LEU A 79 4.22 -3.65 -18.16
C LEU A 79 5.08 -2.99 -19.23
N HIS A 80 4.49 -2.67 -20.37
CA HIS A 80 5.13 -1.73 -21.29
C HIS A 80 4.63 -0.34 -20.95
N ILE A 81 5.56 0.57 -20.64
CA ILE A 81 5.27 1.98 -20.31
C ILE A 81 4.50 2.67 -21.44
N ASN A 82 4.69 2.23 -22.70
CA ASN A 82 3.96 2.75 -23.86
C ASN A 82 2.55 2.16 -24.05
N GLY A 83 2.08 1.28 -23.16
CA GLY A 83 0.75 0.67 -23.20
C GLY A 83 0.62 -0.60 -24.08
N ASP A 84 1.71 -1.08 -24.68
CA ASP A 84 1.70 -2.33 -25.47
C ASP A 84 1.57 -3.57 -24.58
N LYS A 85 0.99 -4.65 -25.14
CA LYS A 85 0.89 -5.95 -24.45
C LYS A 85 2.25 -6.66 -24.42
N TRP A 86 2.56 -7.34 -23.32
CA TRP A 86 3.71 -8.23 -23.26
C TRP A 86 3.45 -9.48 -24.12
N GLU A 87 4.21 -9.66 -25.20
CA GLU A 87 4.07 -10.79 -26.15
C GLU A 87 2.63 -11.00 -26.68
N ASP A 88 1.86 -9.92 -26.89
CA ASP A 88 0.43 -9.96 -27.28
C ASP A 88 -0.49 -10.74 -26.30
N LYS A 89 0.01 -11.08 -25.11
CA LYS A 89 -0.75 -11.79 -24.07
C LYS A 89 -1.36 -10.81 -23.07
N ASP A 90 -2.53 -11.16 -22.55
CA ASP A 90 -3.08 -10.48 -21.39
C ASP A 90 -2.20 -10.81 -20.17
N THR A 91 -1.90 -9.79 -19.36
CA THR A 91 -1.04 -9.95 -18.19
C THR A 91 -1.77 -10.77 -17.12
N ASP A 92 -1.16 -11.89 -16.71
CA ASP A 92 -1.63 -12.79 -15.67
C ASP A 92 -0.49 -13.07 -14.67
N LEU A 93 -0.79 -13.14 -13.37
CA LEU A 93 0.13 -13.63 -12.34
C LEU A 93 0.70 -15.04 -12.61
N THR A 94 0.14 -15.84 -13.53
CA THR A 94 0.74 -17.12 -13.99
C THR A 94 2.08 -16.93 -14.71
N LEU A 95 2.42 -15.70 -15.12
CA LEU A 95 3.77 -15.30 -15.53
C LEU A 95 4.81 -15.42 -14.39
N ARG A 96 4.40 -15.76 -13.16
CA ARG A 96 5.30 -16.07 -12.02
C ARG A 96 5.89 -17.48 -12.00
N SER A 97 5.59 -18.38 -12.95
CA SER A 97 6.18 -19.75 -12.90
C SER A 97 7.61 -19.89 -13.45
N THR A 98 8.21 -18.86 -14.04
CA THR A 98 9.62 -18.89 -14.48
C THR A 98 10.54 -17.90 -13.74
N GLN A 99 10.04 -17.16 -12.75
CA GLN A 99 10.75 -15.98 -12.23
C GLN A 99 11.10 -15.98 -10.74
N SER A 100 11.21 -17.15 -10.14
CA SER A 100 12.10 -17.30 -8.97
C SER A 100 13.59 -17.13 -9.35
N ARG A 101 13.97 -17.20 -10.64
CA ARG A 101 15.38 -17.08 -11.08
C ARG A 101 15.66 -16.47 -12.45
N VAL A 102 14.66 -16.07 -13.25
CA VAL A 102 14.94 -15.43 -14.55
C VAL A 102 14.67 -13.95 -14.44
N SER A 103 15.66 -13.20 -13.96
CA SER A 103 15.92 -11.81 -14.34
C SER A 103 15.11 -11.42 -15.61
N ALA A 104 13.91 -10.84 -15.43
CA ALA A 104 13.30 -10.04 -16.48
C ALA A 104 14.39 -9.03 -16.78
N ARG A 105 14.90 -9.00 -18.02
CA ARG A 105 16.01 -8.14 -18.44
C ARG A 105 16.07 -6.90 -17.54
N PRO A 106 17.09 -6.75 -16.68
CA PRO A 106 17.15 -5.66 -15.70
C PRO A 106 17.00 -4.28 -16.35
N SER A 107 17.24 -4.21 -17.67
CA SER A 107 17.10 -3.06 -18.54
C SER A 107 15.67 -2.66 -18.93
N LEU A 108 14.61 -3.38 -18.51
CA LEU A 108 13.21 -3.06 -18.88
C LEU A 108 12.26 -2.90 -17.68
N SER A 109 12.75 -3.03 -16.45
CA SER A 109 11.96 -2.78 -15.24
C SER A 109 12.14 -1.34 -14.80
N ASP A 110 11.05 -0.58 -14.74
CA ASP A 110 11.06 0.81 -14.24
C ASP A 110 10.95 0.90 -12.71
N GLY A 111 10.93 -0.25 -12.02
CA GLY A 111 10.78 -0.32 -10.56
C GLY A 111 9.44 0.18 -10.07
N GLY A 112 8.37 0.01 -10.86
CA GLY A 112 7.04 0.55 -10.57
C GLY A 112 7.02 2.07 -10.66
N GLY A 113 7.75 2.62 -11.65
CA GLY A 113 7.92 4.05 -11.88
C GLY A 113 8.94 4.74 -10.96
N ASN A 114 9.82 4.01 -10.27
CA ASN A 114 10.90 4.61 -9.47
C ASN A 114 12.09 5.06 -10.31
N SER A 115 12.37 4.33 -11.40
CA SER A 115 13.50 4.57 -12.30
C SER A 115 13.21 5.67 -13.35
N GLU A 116 11.94 5.99 -13.59
CA GLU A 116 11.54 7.04 -14.54
C GLU A 116 11.62 8.41 -13.86
N THR A 117 12.57 9.25 -14.28
CA THR A 117 12.81 10.54 -13.61
C THR A 117 12.15 11.70 -14.33
N PHE A 118 11.54 12.62 -13.57
CA PHE A 118 11.00 13.85 -14.13
C PHE A 118 12.06 14.95 -14.26
N THR A 119 11.93 15.81 -15.26
CA THR A 119 12.85 16.92 -15.53
C THR A 119 12.79 17.98 -14.42
N SER A 120 13.87 18.17 -13.66
CA SER A 120 13.93 19.23 -12.65
C SER A 120 13.71 20.63 -13.27
N PRO A 121 12.91 21.52 -12.65
CA PRO A 121 12.27 21.38 -11.33
C PRO A 121 10.84 20.82 -11.40
N CYS A 122 10.65 19.59 -10.94
CA CYS A 122 9.32 19.04 -10.65
C CYS A 122 9.11 18.88 -9.13
N VAL A 123 7.86 18.98 -8.69
CA VAL A 123 7.47 18.78 -7.28
C VAL A 123 7.81 17.36 -6.80
N PHE A 124 7.76 16.38 -7.70
CA PHE A 124 8.10 14.99 -7.47
C PHE A 124 9.22 14.56 -8.40
N SER A 125 10.03 13.58 -7.97
CA SER A 125 11.18 13.11 -8.73
C SER A 125 10.84 12.03 -9.77
N ASN A 126 9.80 11.23 -9.52
CA ASN A 126 9.41 10.10 -10.36
C ASN A 126 7.90 9.77 -10.20
N PRO A 127 7.30 9.00 -11.12
CA PRO A 127 5.90 8.59 -11.04
C PRO A 127 5.52 7.90 -9.73
N HIS A 128 6.39 7.03 -9.21
CA HIS A 128 6.13 6.30 -7.96
C HIS A 128 5.88 7.24 -6.78
N ALA A 129 6.75 8.24 -6.60
CA ALA A 129 6.65 9.23 -5.53
C ALA A 129 5.38 10.08 -5.62
N VAL A 130 4.87 10.34 -6.83
CA VAL A 130 3.59 11.04 -7.02
C VAL A 130 2.44 10.23 -6.43
N TRP A 131 2.39 8.93 -6.72
CA TRP A 131 1.31 8.05 -6.26
C TRP A 131 1.40 7.73 -4.77
N ASP A 132 2.61 7.51 -4.24
CA ASP A 132 2.87 7.34 -2.81
C ASP A 132 2.46 8.56 -1.96
N ALA A 133 2.55 9.76 -2.54
CA ALA A 133 2.11 11.01 -1.94
C ALA A 133 0.65 11.40 -2.27
N ALA A 134 -0.08 10.55 -3.01
CA ALA A 134 -1.42 10.85 -3.52
C ALA A 134 -1.50 12.22 -4.22
N GLY A 135 -0.59 12.47 -5.18
CA GLY A 135 -0.52 13.74 -5.90
C GLY A 135 -0.11 14.94 -5.02
N GLY A 136 0.41 14.69 -3.82
CA GLY A 136 0.75 15.70 -2.82
C GLY A 136 -0.35 16.00 -1.82
N LEU A 137 -1.51 15.33 -1.89
CA LEU A 137 -2.56 15.47 -0.86
C LEU A 137 -2.08 15.00 0.51
N TYR A 138 -1.17 14.03 0.55
CA TYR A 138 -0.60 13.51 1.78
C TYR A 138 0.90 13.74 1.81
N SER A 139 1.36 14.29 2.93
CA SER A 139 2.79 14.54 3.13
C SER A 139 3.56 13.21 3.18
N LEU A 140 4.76 13.23 2.64
CA LEU A 140 5.73 12.19 2.87
C LEU A 140 6.38 12.49 4.23
N ASN A 141 5.98 11.78 5.30
CA ASN A 141 6.68 11.88 6.59
C ASN A 141 8.13 11.33 6.54
N LYS A 142 8.63 10.96 5.35
CA LYS A 142 9.93 10.31 5.14
C LYS A 142 10.16 9.14 6.10
N TRP A 143 9.08 8.44 6.45
CA TRP A 143 9.11 7.30 7.37
C TRP A 143 9.65 7.65 8.78
N SER A 144 9.43 8.88 9.24
CA SER A 144 9.78 9.30 10.61
C SER A 144 8.96 8.53 11.64
N LEU A 145 9.65 8.09 12.70
CA LEU A 145 9.04 7.49 13.90
C LEU A 145 8.22 8.52 14.70
N ASN A 146 8.58 9.80 14.66
CA ASN A 146 7.73 10.84 15.21
C ASN A 146 6.62 11.15 14.22
N ILE A 147 5.38 10.97 14.69
CA ILE A 147 4.16 11.22 13.92
C ILE A 147 3.29 12.35 14.46
N ASP A 148 3.71 13.02 15.54
CA ASP A 148 2.86 13.89 16.34
C ASP A 148 2.26 15.04 15.52
N SER A 149 3.04 15.58 14.57
CA SER A 149 2.63 16.69 13.72
C SER A 149 1.50 16.35 12.74
N PHE A 150 1.28 15.06 12.42
CA PHE A 150 0.23 14.63 11.49
C PHE A 150 -0.73 13.59 12.08
N ARG A 151 -0.48 13.07 13.29
CA ARG A 151 -1.36 12.17 14.05
C ARG A 151 -2.82 12.65 14.09
N PRO A 152 -3.15 13.92 14.38
CA PRO A 152 -4.55 14.37 14.38
C PRO A 152 -5.26 14.15 13.04
N THR A 153 -4.53 14.32 11.94
CA THR A 153 -5.07 14.12 10.59
C THR A 153 -5.09 12.64 10.18
N LEU A 154 -4.25 11.81 10.80
CA LEU A 154 -4.39 10.36 10.66
C LEU A 154 -5.68 9.91 11.33
N GLU A 155 -5.82 10.16 12.63
CA GLU A 155 -6.93 9.68 13.47
C GLU A 155 -8.31 10.07 12.93
N ASN A 156 -8.43 11.22 12.26
CA ASN A 156 -9.66 11.62 11.58
C ASN A 156 -9.69 11.19 10.11
N ALA A 157 -10.24 10.00 9.85
CA ALA A 157 -10.46 9.47 8.51
C ALA A 157 -11.92 9.60 8.01
N SER A 158 -12.73 10.47 8.63
CA SER A 158 -14.16 10.61 8.35
C SER A 158 -14.47 10.93 6.89
N GLU A 159 -13.65 11.76 6.25
CA GLU A 159 -13.78 12.10 4.83
C GLU A 159 -13.62 10.86 3.93
N LEU A 160 -12.64 10.00 4.24
CA LEU A 160 -12.40 8.77 3.49
C LEU A 160 -13.52 7.73 3.73
N ILE A 161 -14.09 7.71 4.93
CA ILE A 161 -15.25 6.85 5.24
C ILE A 161 -16.47 7.30 4.44
N ALA A 162 -16.71 8.62 4.36
CA ALA A 162 -17.83 9.19 3.62
C ALA A 162 -17.78 8.87 2.12
N LEU A 163 -16.60 8.56 1.55
CA LEU A 163 -16.47 8.15 0.16
C LEU A 163 -17.06 6.77 -0.12
N LEU A 164 -17.08 5.84 0.85
CA LEU A 164 -17.39 4.42 0.59
C LEU A 164 -18.72 4.17 -0.11
N PRO A 165 -19.84 4.81 0.26
CA PRO A 165 -21.11 4.54 -0.41
C PRO A 165 -21.09 4.93 -1.90
N SER A 166 -20.18 5.82 -2.30
CA SER A 166 -20.03 6.31 -3.67
C SER A 166 -18.94 5.59 -4.47
N VAL A 167 -18.13 4.74 -3.82
CA VAL A 167 -17.01 4.06 -4.46
C VAL A 167 -17.40 2.62 -4.78
N GLN A 168 -17.40 2.29 -6.06
CA GLN A 168 -17.62 0.92 -6.51
C GLN A 168 -16.42 0.04 -6.13
N ASP A 169 -16.68 -1.03 -5.38
CA ASP A 169 -15.70 -2.05 -5.00
C ASP A 169 -16.13 -3.41 -5.58
N ASN A 170 -15.59 -3.75 -6.76
CA ASN A 170 -15.89 -5.01 -7.46
C ASN A 170 -15.33 -6.24 -6.76
N ILE A 171 -14.36 -6.07 -5.86
CA ILE A 171 -13.69 -7.12 -5.10
C ILE A 171 -13.89 -6.83 -3.61
N THR A 172 -15.12 -6.47 -3.25
CA THR A 172 -15.47 -6.19 -1.86
C THR A 172 -15.23 -7.41 -0.99
N PHE A 173 -14.92 -7.19 0.28
CA PHE A 173 -14.78 -8.26 1.27
C PHE A 173 -16.00 -8.34 2.21
N SER A 174 -17.06 -7.57 1.93
CA SER A 174 -18.28 -7.53 2.75
C SER A 174 -18.94 -8.90 2.92
N GLN A 175 -18.88 -9.75 1.88
CA GLN A 175 -19.35 -11.13 1.90
C GLN A 175 -18.58 -12.03 2.89
N TYR A 176 -17.39 -11.64 3.32
CA TYR A 176 -16.57 -12.39 4.27
C TYR A 176 -16.71 -11.88 5.72
N VAL A 177 -17.58 -10.92 6.01
CA VAL A 177 -17.69 -10.33 7.36
C VAL A 177 -18.13 -11.34 8.43
N ASN A 178 -18.95 -12.32 8.05
CA ASN A 178 -19.59 -13.29 8.96
C ASN A 178 -19.25 -14.75 8.64
N VAL A 179 -18.19 -15.01 7.87
CA VAL A 179 -17.69 -16.38 7.63
C VAL A 179 -16.75 -16.82 8.76
N THR A 180 -16.23 -18.04 8.71
CA THR A 180 -15.14 -18.48 9.60
C THR A 180 -13.77 -18.01 9.09
N TYR A 181 -12.76 -17.99 9.97
CA TYR A 181 -11.37 -17.70 9.55
C TYR A 181 -10.88 -18.64 8.43
N ASN A 182 -11.24 -19.93 8.51
CA ASN A 182 -10.83 -20.90 7.49
C ASN A 182 -11.48 -20.64 6.14
N GLU A 183 -12.75 -20.23 6.12
CA GLU A 183 -13.44 -19.82 4.88
C GLU A 183 -12.84 -18.54 4.31
N LEU A 184 -12.52 -17.53 5.14
CA LEU A 184 -11.79 -16.34 4.69
C LEU A 184 -10.44 -16.73 4.09
N ASN A 185 -9.66 -17.55 4.79
CA ASN A 185 -8.34 -17.99 4.31
C ASN A 185 -8.46 -18.75 2.98
N THR A 186 -9.45 -19.63 2.87
CA THR A 186 -9.74 -20.34 1.62
C THR A 186 -10.08 -19.35 0.50
N ALA A 187 -10.92 -18.35 0.76
CA ALA A 187 -11.27 -17.35 -0.23
C ALA A 187 -10.06 -16.50 -0.67
N LEU A 188 -9.31 -15.96 0.28
CA LEU A 188 -8.19 -15.06 0.04
C LEU A 188 -7.01 -15.76 -0.66
N VAL A 189 -6.70 -16.99 -0.22
CA VAL A 189 -5.50 -17.72 -0.66
C VAL A 189 -5.84 -18.75 -1.72
N THR A 190 -6.71 -19.72 -1.42
CA THR A 190 -7.01 -20.84 -2.32
C THR A 190 -7.83 -20.40 -3.52
N ASN A 191 -8.86 -19.58 -3.31
CA ASN A 191 -9.69 -19.03 -4.38
C ASN A 191 -9.12 -17.72 -4.95
N GLN A 192 -7.89 -17.36 -4.57
CA GLN A 192 -7.08 -16.33 -5.22
C GLN A 192 -7.70 -14.92 -5.21
N VAL A 193 -8.57 -14.59 -4.24
CA VAL A 193 -9.14 -13.22 -4.14
C VAL A 193 -8.05 -12.15 -3.96
N LEU A 194 -6.97 -12.46 -3.23
CA LEU A 194 -5.83 -11.52 -3.13
C LEU A 194 -5.13 -11.28 -4.47
N ARG A 195 -5.10 -12.30 -5.36
CA ARG A 195 -4.59 -12.14 -6.72
C ARG A 195 -5.47 -11.20 -7.53
N GLU A 196 -6.79 -11.31 -7.42
CA GLU A 196 -7.69 -10.39 -8.12
C GLU A 196 -7.50 -8.93 -7.66
N VAL A 197 -7.26 -8.70 -6.36
CA VAL A 197 -6.90 -7.36 -5.85
C VAL A 197 -5.61 -6.82 -6.47
N ALA A 198 -4.60 -7.69 -6.64
CA ALA A 198 -3.34 -7.32 -7.28
C ALA A 198 -3.53 -7.00 -8.77
N LEU A 199 -4.31 -7.82 -9.50
CA LEU A 199 -4.59 -7.61 -10.92
C LEU A 199 -5.44 -6.36 -11.17
N GLU A 200 -6.38 -6.05 -10.28
CA GLU A 200 -7.12 -4.78 -10.31
C GLU A 200 -6.15 -3.58 -10.23
N THR A 201 -5.20 -3.63 -9.30
CA THR A 201 -4.20 -2.57 -9.10
C THR A 201 -3.26 -2.44 -10.30
N TYR A 202 -2.85 -3.56 -10.88
CA TYR A 202 -2.09 -3.58 -12.13
C TYR A 202 -2.86 -2.94 -13.30
N ASN A 203 -4.15 -3.26 -13.44
CA ASN A 203 -4.99 -2.65 -14.46
C ASN A 203 -5.10 -1.13 -14.26
N PHE A 204 -5.20 -0.64 -13.02
CA PHE A 204 -5.12 0.79 -12.71
C PHE A 204 -3.78 1.40 -13.14
N ALA A 205 -2.65 0.71 -12.88
CA ALA A 205 -1.35 1.17 -13.35
C ALA A 205 -1.37 1.40 -14.87
N ASN A 206 -1.83 0.43 -15.65
CA ASN A 206 -1.87 0.56 -17.10
C ASN A 206 -2.87 1.62 -17.59
N THR A 207 -4.12 1.53 -17.16
CA THR A 207 -5.25 2.27 -17.74
C THR A 207 -5.48 3.65 -17.14
N ILE A 208 -4.83 3.97 -16.02
CA ILE A 208 -4.94 5.26 -15.36
C ILE A 208 -3.57 5.90 -15.15
N VAL A 209 -2.61 5.19 -14.55
CA VAL A 209 -1.32 5.79 -14.16
C VAL A 209 -0.51 6.17 -15.40
N TYR A 210 -0.05 5.18 -16.16
CA TYR A 210 0.89 5.41 -17.26
C TYR A 210 0.21 6.03 -18.49
N SER A 211 -1.02 5.62 -18.79
CA SER A 211 -1.78 6.15 -19.94
C SER A 211 -2.16 7.63 -19.85
N ASN A 212 -2.19 8.22 -18.65
CA ASN A 212 -2.47 9.64 -18.46
C ASN A 212 -1.20 10.47 -18.16
N LEU A 213 -0.04 9.84 -18.13
CA LEU A 213 1.23 10.51 -17.90
C LEU A 213 1.88 10.89 -19.24
N ASP A 214 2.53 12.06 -19.28
CA ASP A 214 3.34 12.42 -20.44
C ASP A 214 4.65 11.64 -20.43
N LEU A 215 4.68 10.60 -21.27
CA LEU A 215 5.81 9.67 -21.40
C LEU A 215 6.72 10.02 -22.59
N ASN A 216 6.63 11.25 -23.11
CA ASN A 216 7.56 11.73 -24.13
C ASN A 216 8.89 12.12 -23.48
N ALA A 217 9.81 11.16 -23.41
CA ALA A 217 11.15 11.40 -22.88
C ALA A 217 11.81 12.58 -23.59
N THR A 218 12.30 13.52 -22.80
CA THR A 218 13.18 14.61 -23.23
C THR A 218 14.48 14.05 -23.81
N SER A 219 15.26 14.88 -24.51
CA SER A 219 16.56 14.49 -25.05
C SER A 219 17.56 13.99 -23.99
N SER A 220 17.33 14.27 -22.71
CA SER A 220 18.14 13.78 -21.58
C SER A 220 17.66 12.45 -21.00
N GLY A 221 16.59 11.85 -21.54
CA GLY A 221 15.99 10.61 -21.03
C GLY A 221 15.11 10.80 -19.79
N THR A 222 14.75 12.04 -19.46
CA THR A 222 13.81 12.37 -18.36
C THR A 222 12.43 12.74 -18.91
N TYR A 223 11.38 12.68 -18.12
CA TYR A 223 10.01 12.98 -18.56
C TYR A 223 9.54 14.36 -18.10
N PRO A 224 8.60 15.00 -18.82
CA PRO A 224 7.98 16.24 -18.38
C PRO A 224 7.35 16.14 -16.98
N CYS A 225 7.28 17.26 -16.26
CA CYS A 225 6.56 17.29 -14.98
C CYS A 225 5.08 16.92 -15.19
N PRO A 226 4.49 16.15 -14.27
CA PRO A 226 3.06 15.91 -14.30
C PRO A 226 2.26 17.21 -14.26
N SER A 227 1.20 17.28 -15.05
CA SER A 227 0.29 18.43 -15.06
C SER A 227 -0.46 18.55 -13.72
N ALA A 228 -0.92 19.75 -13.39
CA ALA A 228 -1.75 19.97 -12.19
C ALA A 228 -3.04 19.12 -12.22
N SER A 229 -3.64 18.93 -13.39
CA SER A 229 -4.80 18.06 -13.58
C SER A 229 -4.47 16.58 -13.32
N TYR A 230 -3.27 16.12 -13.70
CA TYR A 230 -2.83 14.77 -13.37
C TYR A 230 -2.66 14.61 -11.86
N LEU A 231 -1.97 15.55 -11.18
CA LEU A 231 -1.79 15.50 -9.73
C LEU A 231 -3.12 15.49 -8.96
N ALA A 232 -4.10 16.30 -9.40
CA ALA A 232 -5.44 16.30 -8.80
C ALA A 232 -6.17 14.96 -8.99
N MET A 233 -6.08 14.37 -10.18
CA MET A 233 -6.65 13.05 -10.49
C MET A 233 -5.99 11.94 -9.67
N VAL A 234 -4.67 11.95 -9.51
CA VAL A 234 -3.95 11.02 -8.62
C VAL A 234 -4.48 11.15 -7.18
N GLY A 235 -4.65 12.37 -6.69
CA GLY A 235 -5.20 12.63 -5.37
C GLY A 235 -6.58 12.01 -5.16
N GLU A 236 -7.52 12.28 -6.06
CA GLU A 236 -8.88 11.75 -6.00
C GLU A 236 -8.92 10.22 -6.05
N ILE A 237 -8.17 9.62 -6.97
CA ILE A 237 -8.13 8.16 -7.14
C ILE A 237 -7.50 7.51 -5.92
N SER A 238 -6.39 8.04 -5.42
CA SER A 238 -5.72 7.52 -4.23
C SER A 238 -6.64 7.54 -3.01
N GLN A 239 -7.43 8.60 -2.80
CA GLN A 239 -8.42 8.64 -1.72
C GLN A 239 -9.44 7.49 -1.83
N LYS A 240 -9.98 7.23 -3.03
CA LYS A 240 -10.91 6.12 -3.28
C LYS A 240 -10.26 4.77 -3.03
N ARG A 241 -9.02 4.56 -3.50
CA ARG A 241 -8.28 3.30 -3.29
C ARG A 241 -7.91 3.08 -1.82
N ILE A 242 -7.51 4.12 -1.10
CA ILE A 242 -7.30 4.10 0.36
C ILE A 242 -8.59 3.70 1.08
N ALA A 243 -9.72 4.28 0.68
CA ALA A 243 -11.02 3.91 1.22
C ALA A 243 -11.28 2.41 0.93
N ILE A 244 -11.28 1.94 -0.30
CA ILE A 244 -11.50 0.50 -0.58
C ILE A 244 -10.58 -0.42 0.24
N ALA A 245 -9.26 -0.15 0.21
CA ALA A 245 -8.26 -0.96 0.92
C ALA A 245 -8.50 -1.00 2.43
N GLY A 246 -8.84 0.13 3.05
CA GLY A 246 -9.17 0.18 4.48
C GLY A 246 -10.41 -0.66 4.82
N SER A 247 -11.37 -0.74 3.90
CA SER A 247 -12.60 -1.53 4.08
C SER A 247 -12.30 -3.01 4.04
N ARG A 248 -11.56 -3.44 3.01
CA ARG A 248 -11.16 -4.83 2.82
C ARG A 248 -10.30 -5.32 3.99
N LEU A 249 -9.36 -4.50 4.45
CA LEU A 249 -8.46 -4.86 5.54
C LEU A 249 -9.15 -4.87 6.92
N ALA A 250 -10.19 -4.07 7.15
CA ALA A 250 -11.00 -4.19 8.36
C ALA A 250 -11.64 -5.58 8.49
N VAL A 251 -12.14 -6.16 7.38
CA VAL A 251 -12.68 -7.53 7.40
C VAL A 251 -11.60 -8.54 7.78
N VAL A 252 -10.42 -8.43 7.17
CA VAL A 252 -9.29 -9.31 7.49
C VAL A 252 -8.91 -9.19 8.97
N LEU A 253 -8.73 -7.97 9.48
CA LEU A 253 -8.34 -7.72 10.86
C LEU A 253 -9.36 -8.24 11.89
N LYS A 254 -10.67 -8.11 11.62
CA LYS A 254 -11.72 -8.71 12.46
C LYS A 254 -11.49 -10.22 12.65
N HIS A 255 -11.19 -10.93 11.56
CA HIS A 255 -10.92 -12.37 11.61
C HIS A 255 -9.62 -12.70 12.35
N PHE A 256 -8.57 -11.91 12.14
CA PHE A 256 -7.32 -12.06 12.89
C PHE A 256 -7.51 -11.83 14.38
N ALA A 257 -8.24 -10.79 14.79
CA ALA A 257 -8.54 -10.52 16.19
C ALA A 257 -9.30 -11.69 16.83
N ALA A 258 -10.32 -12.23 16.15
CA ALA A 258 -11.03 -13.40 16.62
C ALA A 258 -10.12 -14.62 16.81
N GLN A 259 -9.20 -14.88 15.89
CA GLN A 259 -8.23 -15.98 16.02
C GLN A 259 -7.23 -15.77 17.16
N LEU A 260 -6.72 -14.56 17.35
CA LEU A 260 -5.84 -14.23 18.48
C LEU A 260 -6.51 -14.51 19.83
N ARG A 261 -7.83 -14.26 19.92
CA ARG A 261 -8.61 -14.60 21.11
C ARG A 261 -8.78 -16.10 21.30
N VAL A 262 -9.15 -16.83 20.25
CA VAL A 262 -9.30 -18.30 20.28
C VAL A 262 -7.98 -18.99 20.68
N LEU A 263 -6.85 -18.49 20.19
CA LEU A 263 -5.52 -19.05 20.47
C LEU A 263 -4.92 -18.58 21.80
N GLY A 264 -5.56 -17.65 22.52
CA GLY A 264 -5.04 -17.09 23.77
C GLY A 264 -3.74 -16.30 23.59
N LEU A 265 -3.52 -15.69 22.42
CA LEU A 265 -2.28 -14.97 22.10
C LEU A 265 -2.32 -13.48 22.48
N HIS A 266 -3.50 -12.95 22.76
CA HIS A 266 -3.71 -11.58 23.27
C HIS A 266 -3.43 -11.49 24.77
N VAL A 267 -3.11 -10.30 25.25
CA VAL A 267 -3.02 -10.06 26.69
C VAL A 267 -4.45 -9.95 27.22
N ALA A 268 -4.83 -10.82 28.15
CA ALA A 268 -6.07 -10.63 28.91
C ALA A 268 -5.84 -9.45 29.87
N ASN A 269 -6.60 -8.37 29.68
CA ASN A 269 -6.69 -7.31 30.69
C ASN A 269 -7.45 -7.81 31.92
#